data_AF-U3PBH1-F1
#
_entry.id   AF-U3PBH1-F1
#
_cell.length_a   1.000
_cell.length_b   1.000
_cell.length_c   1.000
_cell.angle_alpha   90.00
_cell.angle_beta   90.00
_cell.angle_gamma   90.00
#
_symmetry.space_group_name_H-M   'P 1'
#
loop_
_entity.id
_entity.type
_entity.pdbx_description
1 polymer ?
#
loop_
_entity_poly.entity_id
_entity_poly.type
_entity_poly.pdbx_seq_one_letter_code
_entity_poly.pdbx_strand_id
1 'polypeptide(L)'
;MTTPSGVRTRSALLSTSLVAAAALAVLPVGSAFAASSATAAHAAASIAPASANTPSSAEAATALLASTAWETTAARDQDGNAMALTDPAVANFVGWAYYDAAGTFRIYSLEDAPRSQGEWSLATGPEGLTRTLVAKNAAGDVLFSPAPFRSLS
;
A
#
# COMPACT_ATOMS: atom_id res chain seq x y z
N MET A 1 4.92 31.22 -46.01
CA MET A 1 5.15 32.08 -44.82
C MET A 1 5.77 31.19 -43.75
N THR A 2 6.67 31.71 -42.91
CA THR A 2 7.86 30.92 -42.54
C THR A 2 8.20 30.93 -41.04
N THR A 3 8.61 29.76 -40.53
CA THR A 3 9.31 29.47 -39.25
C THR A 3 8.56 29.63 -37.90
N PRO A 4 8.99 28.91 -36.83
CA PRO A 4 8.13 28.55 -35.69
C PRO A 4 8.74 28.80 -34.29
N SER A 5 8.04 28.37 -33.22
CA SER A 5 8.62 27.96 -31.91
C SER A 5 7.58 27.20 -31.07
N GLY A 6 7.93 26.25 -30.21
CA GLY A 6 9.26 25.65 -29.97
C GLY A 6 9.21 24.52 -28.92
N VAL A 7 9.96 23.44 -29.14
CA VAL A 7 10.02 22.27 -28.23
C VAL A 7 10.93 22.59 -27.04
N ARG A 8 10.49 22.23 -25.81
CA ARG A 8 11.32 22.34 -24.58
C ARG A 8 11.71 20.99 -24.01
N THR A 9 12.64 20.31 -24.70
CA THR A 9 13.39 19.19 -24.11
C THR A 9 14.24 19.71 -22.94
N ARG A 10 14.22 19.02 -21.80
CA ARG A 10 15.17 19.24 -20.69
C ARG A 10 15.74 17.91 -20.21
N SER A 11 16.76 17.44 -20.91
CA SER A 11 17.64 16.37 -20.43
C SER A 11 18.45 16.86 -19.23
N ALA A 12 18.55 16.05 -18.18
CA ALA A 12 19.47 16.26 -17.06
C ALA A 12 20.29 14.97 -16.86
N LEU A 13 21.51 14.96 -17.41
CA LEU A 13 22.48 13.87 -17.26
C LEU A 13 23.47 14.25 -16.15
N LEU A 14 23.40 13.56 -15.01
CA LEU A 14 24.43 13.46 -13.96
C LEU A 14 24.13 12.23 -13.09
N SER A 15 25.09 11.49 -12.53
CA SER A 15 26.49 11.24 -12.91
C SER A 15 26.93 9.94 -12.22
N THR A 16 27.75 9.13 -12.88
CA THR A 16 28.21 7.84 -12.34
C THR A 16 29.24 8.02 -11.23
N SER A 17 29.09 7.29 -10.12
CA SER A 17 30.17 7.03 -9.15
C SER A 17 30.14 5.57 -8.69
N LEU A 18 31.14 4.80 -9.11
CA LEU A 18 31.42 3.44 -8.65
C LEU A 18 32.59 3.50 -7.66
N VAL A 19 32.49 2.82 -6.51
CA VAL A 19 33.63 2.55 -5.62
C VAL A 19 33.64 1.06 -5.30
N ALA A 20 34.82 0.44 -5.27
CA ALA A 20 34.97 -1.01 -5.27
C ALA A 20 35.87 -1.54 -4.14
N ALA A 21 35.45 -2.68 -3.58
CA ALA A 21 36.23 -3.84 -3.17
C ALA A 21 37.31 -3.79 -2.05
N ALA A 22 37.46 -4.97 -1.42
CA ALA A 22 38.68 -5.58 -0.86
C ALA A 22 39.18 -5.21 0.56
N ALA A 23 38.70 -6.00 1.54
CA ALA A 23 39.48 -6.87 2.44
C ALA A 23 40.87 -6.46 3.00
N LEU A 24 41.04 -6.61 4.33
CA LEU A 24 41.87 -7.69 4.94
C LEU A 24 41.67 -7.75 6.48
N ALA A 25 42.24 -8.75 7.15
CA ALA A 25 42.00 -9.08 8.58
C ALA A 25 43.29 -9.09 9.42
N VAL A 26 43.19 -9.13 10.76
CA VAL A 26 44.18 -9.74 11.68
C VAL A 26 43.63 -9.86 13.14
N LEU A 27 44.15 -10.85 13.89
CA LEU A 27 43.89 -11.23 15.30
C LEU A 27 45.26 -11.43 16.02
N PRO A 28 45.40 -11.86 17.30
CA PRO A 28 44.43 -12.07 18.39
C PRO A 28 44.72 -11.05 19.55
N VAL A 29 44.87 -11.26 20.87
CA VAL A 29 44.86 -12.41 21.80
C VAL A 29 44.66 -11.93 23.26
N GLY A 30 44.23 -12.79 24.20
CA GLY A 30 44.29 -12.51 25.65
C GLY A 30 43.38 -13.37 26.52
N SER A 31 43.89 -14.45 27.12
CA SER A 31 43.12 -15.41 27.91
C SER A 31 43.08 -15.10 29.41
N ALA A 32 41.95 -15.37 30.07
CA ALA A 32 41.85 -15.52 31.52
C ALA A 32 41.05 -16.81 31.85
N PHE A 33 41.45 -17.54 32.90
CA PHE A 33 41.00 -18.90 33.17
C PHE A 33 40.38 -19.02 34.56
N ALA A 34 39.16 -19.54 34.64
CA ALA A 34 38.54 -20.04 35.87
C ALA A 34 37.49 -21.09 35.53
N ALA A 35 37.76 -22.36 35.85
CA ALA A 35 36.80 -23.45 35.69
C ALA A 35 36.10 -23.74 37.02
N SER A 36 34.76 -23.74 37.02
CA SER A 36 33.93 -24.32 38.09
C SER A 36 32.69 -24.96 37.46
N SER A 37 32.76 -26.27 37.24
CA SER A 37 31.66 -27.07 36.67
C SER A 37 30.61 -27.39 37.74
N ALA A 38 29.77 -26.42 38.08
CA ALA A 38 28.58 -26.64 38.90
C ALA A 38 27.37 -26.96 37.99
N THR A 39 26.94 -28.22 37.95
CA THR A 39 25.71 -28.58 37.25
C THR A 39 24.50 -28.17 38.08
N ALA A 40 23.73 -27.21 37.57
CA ALA A 40 22.45 -26.80 38.12
C ALA A 40 21.53 -26.50 36.95
N ALA A 41 20.52 -27.34 36.74
CA ALA A 41 19.59 -27.15 35.63
C ALA A 41 18.81 -25.84 35.81
N HIS A 42 18.92 -24.96 34.84
CA HIS A 42 17.84 -24.03 34.51
C HIS A 42 17.28 -24.45 33.16
N ALA A 43 15.96 -24.55 33.08
CA ALA A 43 15.29 -24.69 31.80
C ALA A 43 15.53 -23.39 31.02
N ALA A 44 16.46 -23.42 30.07
CA ALA A 44 16.61 -22.37 29.08
C ALA A 44 15.35 -22.40 28.21
N ALA A 45 14.32 -21.69 28.66
CA ALA A 45 13.13 -21.45 27.88
C ALA A 45 13.56 -20.86 26.54
N SER A 46 13.25 -21.56 25.44
CA SER A 46 13.60 -21.11 24.10
C SER A 46 12.94 -19.76 23.86
N ILE A 47 13.70 -18.68 24.03
CA ILE A 47 13.27 -17.33 23.69
C ILE A 47 13.21 -17.32 22.16
N ALA A 48 12.04 -17.67 21.63
CA ALA A 48 11.74 -17.51 20.22
C ALA A 48 12.04 -16.05 19.84
N PRO A 49 12.65 -15.79 18.67
CA PRO A 49 12.87 -14.42 18.23
C PRO A 49 11.51 -13.71 18.26
N ALA A 50 11.41 -12.64 19.03
CA ALA A 50 10.19 -11.85 19.08
C ALA A 50 9.87 -11.41 17.65
N SER A 51 8.74 -11.85 17.12
CA SER A 51 8.30 -11.46 15.78
C SER A 51 8.27 -9.94 15.73
N ALA A 52 9.18 -9.35 14.94
CA ALA A 52 9.10 -7.94 14.64
C ALA A 52 7.80 -7.76 13.85
N ASN A 53 6.81 -7.10 14.45
CA ASN A 53 5.54 -6.77 13.79
C ASN A 53 5.77 -5.69 12.72
N THR A 54 6.53 -6.02 11.68
CA THR A 54 6.51 -5.31 10.41
C THR A 54 5.11 -5.48 9.82
N PRO A 55 4.31 -4.41 9.68
CA PRO A 55 2.96 -4.53 9.16
C PRO A 55 3.00 -5.10 7.74
N SER A 56 2.03 -5.96 7.41
CA SER A 56 1.88 -6.47 6.06
C SER A 56 1.59 -5.33 5.08
N SER A 57 1.88 -5.54 3.79
CA SER A 57 1.61 -4.54 2.75
C SER A 57 0.13 -4.11 2.71
N ALA A 58 -0.79 -4.99 3.10
CA ALA A 58 -2.22 -4.68 3.22
C ALA A 58 -2.52 -3.77 4.41
N GLU A 59 -1.93 -4.01 5.59
CA GLU A 59 -2.07 -3.13 6.77
C GLU A 59 -1.47 -1.73 6.50
N ALA A 60 -0.27 -1.68 5.91
CA ALA A 60 0.39 -0.42 5.56
C ALA A 60 -0.43 0.40 4.55
N ALA A 61 -0.97 -0.25 3.50
CA ALA A 61 -1.86 0.39 2.55
C ALA A 61 -3.23 0.76 3.14
N THR A 62 -3.72 0.00 4.13
CA THR A 62 -4.95 0.32 4.88
C THR A 62 -4.78 1.59 5.70
N ALA A 63 -3.67 1.70 6.45
CA ALA A 63 -3.33 2.92 7.19
C ALA A 63 -3.15 4.13 6.26
N LEU A 64 -2.52 3.95 5.09
CA LEU A 64 -2.36 5.01 4.09
C LEU A 64 -3.71 5.50 3.55
N LEU A 65 -4.61 4.60 3.14
CA LEU A 65 -5.93 4.99 2.65
C LEU A 65 -6.79 5.66 3.73
N ALA A 66 -6.67 5.25 4.99
CA ALA A 66 -7.39 5.86 6.12
C ALA A 66 -6.75 7.16 6.65
N SER A 67 -5.53 7.52 6.23
CA SER A 67 -4.83 8.70 6.74
C SER A 67 -5.34 10.04 6.19
N THR A 68 -6.17 10.02 5.13
CA THR A 68 -6.73 11.22 4.50
C THR A 68 -8.05 10.91 3.78
N ALA A 69 -8.85 11.94 3.53
CA ALA A 69 -9.86 11.90 2.48
C ALA A 69 -9.19 11.88 1.10
N TRP A 70 -9.86 11.30 0.09
CA TRP A 70 -9.37 11.20 -1.28
C TRP A 70 -10.36 11.85 -2.26
N GLU A 71 -9.82 12.61 -3.22
CA GLU A 71 -10.59 13.25 -4.30
C GLU A 71 -10.31 12.56 -5.65
N THR A 72 -11.33 12.44 -6.50
CA THR A 72 -11.14 11.94 -7.88
C THR A 72 -10.76 13.09 -8.82
N THR A 73 -9.47 13.34 -8.97
CA THR A 73 -8.94 14.52 -9.70
C THR A 73 -8.82 14.34 -11.22
N ALA A 74 -8.81 13.12 -11.74
CA ALA A 74 -8.73 12.83 -13.17
C ALA A 74 -9.32 11.45 -13.51
N ALA A 75 -9.89 11.32 -14.72
CA ALA A 75 -10.30 10.05 -15.32
C ALA A 75 -9.62 9.84 -16.68
N ARG A 76 -9.42 8.57 -17.08
CA ARG A 76 -8.85 8.19 -18.38
C ARG A 76 -9.52 6.95 -18.94
N ASP A 77 -9.50 6.82 -20.27
CA ASP A 77 -9.88 5.58 -20.96
C ASP A 77 -8.73 4.55 -20.99
N GLN A 78 -8.99 3.38 -21.56
CA GLN A 78 -8.01 2.29 -21.74
C GLN A 78 -6.80 2.67 -22.62
N ASP A 79 -6.96 3.66 -23.51
CA ASP A 79 -5.90 4.15 -24.41
C ASP A 79 -5.09 5.30 -23.76
N GLY A 80 -5.48 5.72 -22.55
CA GLY A 80 -4.82 6.74 -21.75
C GLY A 80 -5.27 8.17 -22.02
N ASN A 81 -6.28 8.39 -22.88
CA ASN A 81 -6.83 9.73 -23.13
C ASN A 81 -7.52 10.27 -21.88
N ALA A 82 -7.51 11.59 -21.69
CA ALA A 82 -8.18 12.22 -20.54
C ALA A 82 -9.70 12.29 -20.78
N MET A 83 -10.49 11.81 -19.83
CA MET A 83 -11.95 11.94 -19.82
C MET A 83 -12.36 13.08 -18.88
N ALA A 84 -13.37 13.86 -19.28
CA ALA A 84 -13.92 14.90 -18.41
C ALA A 84 -14.68 14.25 -17.24
N LEU A 85 -14.48 14.73 -16.01
CA LEU A 85 -15.15 14.16 -14.82
C LEU A 85 -16.69 14.27 -14.87
N THR A 86 -17.20 15.20 -15.68
CA THR A 86 -18.64 15.42 -15.95
C THR A 86 -19.18 14.57 -17.10
N ASP A 87 -18.36 13.77 -17.78
CA ASP A 87 -18.83 12.85 -18.82
C ASP A 87 -19.67 11.72 -18.19
N PRO A 88 -20.88 11.42 -18.71
CA PRO A 88 -21.78 10.43 -18.11
C PRO A 88 -21.19 9.01 -17.99
N ALA A 89 -20.16 8.67 -18.78
CA ALA A 89 -19.44 7.40 -18.67
C ALA A 89 -18.61 7.30 -17.37
N VAL A 90 -18.10 8.42 -16.84
CA VAL A 90 -17.24 8.45 -15.64
C VAL A 90 -17.88 9.13 -14.43
N ALA A 91 -18.87 9.99 -14.63
CA ALA A 91 -19.52 10.80 -13.57
C ALA A 91 -20.17 9.97 -12.42
N ASN A 92 -20.30 8.65 -12.59
CA ASN A 92 -20.76 7.74 -11.54
C ASN A 92 -19.64 7.16 -10.64
N PHE A 93 -18.38 7.37 -11.02
CA PHE A 93 -17.19 6.88 -10.32
C PHE A 93 -16.32 8.03 -9.74
N VAL A 94 -16.62 9.28 -10.10
CA VAL A 94 -15.95 10.47 -9.55
C VAL A 94 -16.60 10.93 -8.25
N GLY A 95 -15.79 11.51 -7.36
CA GLY A 95 -16.26 12.01 -6.07
C GLY A 95 -15.19 11.98 -4.98
N TRP A 96 -15.66 12.15 -3.74
CA TRP A 96 -14.86 12.04 -2.52
C TRP A 96 -14.97 10.64 -1.91
N ALA A 97 -13.85 10.08 -1.47
CA ALA A 97 -13.78 8.78 -0.81
C ALA A 97 -13.12 8.90 0.57
N TYR A 98 -13.81 8.36 1.58
CA TYR A 98 -13.38 8.30 2.96
C TYR A 98 -13.28 6.83 3.39
N TYR A 99 -12.14 6.47 3.97
CA TYR A 99 -11.85 5.12 4.45
C TYR A 99 -11.49 5.19 5.93
N ASP A 100 -12.08 4.31 6.74
CA ASP A 100 -11.74 4.13 8.15
C ASP A 100 -10.92 2.85 8.33
N ALA A 101 -9.89 2.90 9.17
CA ALA A 101 -8.96 1.78 9.40
C ALA A 101 -9.61 0.56 10.08
N ALA A 102 -10.77 0.72 10.73
CA ALA A 102 -11.59 -0.39 11.24
C ALA A 102 -12.41 -1.09 10.15
N GLY A 103 -12.32 -0.66 8.89
CA GLY A 103 -12.92 -1.34 7.74
C GLY A 103 -14.23 -0.75 7.23
N THR A 104 -14.63 0.47 7.62
CA THR A 104 -15.82 1.15 7.02
C THR A 104 -15.43 2.18 5.96
N PHE A 105 -16.26 2.39 4.94
CA PHE A 105 -16.04 3.38 3.88
C PHE A 105 -17.30 4.21 3.59
N ARG A 106 -17.09 5.44 3.08
CA ARG A 106 -18.15 6.36 2.63
C ARG A 106 -17.70 7.08 1.35
N ILE A 107 -18.57 7.13 0.34
CA ILE A 107 -18.35 7.82 -0.95
C ILE A 107 -19.44 8.87 -1.17
N TYR A 108 -19.03 10.05 -1.61
CA TYR A 108 -19.89 11.16 -2.00
C TYR A 108 -19.59 11.58 -3.44
N SER A 109 -20.52 12.28 -4.11
CA SER A 109 -20.20 13.00 -5.35
C SER A 109 -19.33 14.23 -5.08
N LEU A 110 -18.89 14.93 -6.12
CA LEU A 110 -18.10 16.16 -5.95
C LEU A 110 -18.92 17.33 -5.36
N GLU A 111 -20.25 17.22 -5.42
CA GLU A 111 -21.25 18.12 -4.85
C GLU A 111 -21.74 17.68 -3.46
N ASP A 112 -20.94 16.88 -2.74
CA ASP A 112 -21.20 16.36 -1.38
C ASP A 112 -22.49 15.51 -1.23
N ALA A 113 -23.07 15.00 -2.32
CA ALA A 113 -24.22 14.10 -2.26
C ALA A 113 -23.79 12.67 -1.87
N PRO A 114 -24.38 12.02 -0.85
CA PRO A 114 -24.03 10.64 -0.48
C PRO A 114 -24.30 9.65 -1.63
N ARG A 115 -23.29 8.84 -2.01
CA ARG A 115 -23.42 7.85 -3.09
C ARG A 115 -23.41 6.40 -2.60
N SER A 116 -22.48 6.04 -1.72
CA SER A 116 -22.40 4.69 -1.15
C SER A 116 -21.65 4.67 0.17
N GLN A 117 -21.88 3.62 0.96
CA GLN A 117 -21.21 3.35 2.23
C GLN A 117 -21.15 1.84 2.47
N GLY A 118 -20.39 1.39 3.45
CA GLY A 118 -20.39 -0.01 3.89
C GLY A 118 -19.03 -0.46 4.39
N GLU A 119 -18.71 -1.74 4.20
CA GLU A 119 -17.43 -2.32 4.62
C GLU A 119 -16.42 -2.35 3.47
N TRP A 120 -15.14 -2.24 3.78
CA TRP A 120 -14.05 -2.41 2.84
C TRP A 120 -12.90 -3.22 3.44
N SER A 121 -12.07 -3.78 2.57
CA SER A 121 -10.82 -4.44 2.98
C SER A 121 -9.79 -4.39 1.86
N LEU A 122 -8.52 -4.56 2.23
CA LEU A 122 -7.41 -4.83 1.31
C LEU A 122 -6.90 -6.25 1.52
N ALA A 123 -6.65 -6.96 0.42
CA ALA A 123 -6.02 -8.27 0.42
C ALA A 123 -4.83 -8.28 -0.55
N THR A 124 -3.71 -8.88 -0.14
CA THR A 124 -2.59 -9.16 -1.03
C THR A 124 -2.82 -10.51 -1.71
N GLY A 125 -3.13 -10.49 -3.01
CA GLY A 125 -3.19 -11.67 -3.87
C GLY A 125 -1.95 -11.82 -4.77
N PRO A 126 -1.91 -12.82 -5.65
CA PRO A 126 -0.82 -12.98 -6.63
C PRO A 126 -0.73 -11.78 -7.60
N GLU A 127 -1.86 -11.17 -7.94
CA GLU A 127 -1.96 -9.97 -8.79
C GLU A 127 -1.60 -8.65 -8.05
N GLY A 128 -1.27 -8.72 -6.75
CA GLY A 128 -0.99 -7.55 -5.91
C GLY A 128 -2.11 -7.19 -4.92
N LEU A 129 -2.24 -5.91 -4.58
CA LEU A 129 -3.20 -5.41 -3.59
C LEU A 129 -4.58 -5.16 -4.21
N THR A 130 -5.59 -5.92 -3.77
CA THR A 130 -6.98 -5.81 -4.21
C THR A 130 -7.83 -5.16 -3.12
N ARG A 131 -8.54 -4.06 -3.45
CA ARG A 131 -9.52 -3.42 -2.57
C ARG A 131 -10.92 -3.98 -2.81
N THR A 132 -11.51 -4.56 -1.77
CA THR A 132 -12.90 -5.04 -1.77
C THR A 132 -13.80 -3.96 -1.17
N LEU A 133 -14.97 -3.71 -1.76
CA LEU A 133 -16.00 -2.82 -1.23
C LEU A 133 -17.33 -3.59 -1.14
N VAL A 134 -17.94 -3.68 0.03
CA VAL A 134 -19.24 -4.30 0.28
C VAL A 134 -20.23 -3.19 0.63
N ALA A 135 -21.03 -2.79 -0.36
CA ALA A 135 -21.95 -1.66 -0.21
C ALA A 135 -23.14 -2.04 0.68
N LYS A 136 -23.51 -1.14 1.60
CA LYS A 136 -24.63 -1.28 2.54
C LYS A 136 -25.60 -0.10 2.43
N ASN A 137 -26.87 -0.33 2.76
CA ASN A 137 -27.87 0.72 2.91
C ASN A 137 -27.72 1.47 4.26
N ALA A 138 -28.69 2.32 4.61
CA ALA A 138 -28.70 3.05 5.88
C ALA A 138 -29.10 2.20 7.11
N ALA A 139 -29.70 1.02 6.91
CA ALA A 139 -30.03 0.05 7.97
C ALA A 139 -28.92 -0.98 8.22
N GLY A 140 -27.93 -1.06 7.32
CA GLY A 140 -26.80 -2.00 7.38
C GLY A 140 -26.91 -3.21 6.45
N ASP A 141 -28.03 -3.37 5.72
CA ASP A 141 -28.23 -4.46 4.76
C ASP A 141 -27.28 -4.32 3.57
N VAL A 142 -26.70 -5.44 3.11
CA VAL A 142 -25.80 -5.47 1.96
C VAL A 142 -26.60 -5.25 0.65
N LEU A 143 -26.26 -4.19 -0.07
CA LEU A 143 -26.79 -3.86 -1.39
C LEU A 143 -26.00 -4.56 -2.51
N PHE A 144 -24.68 -4.71 -2.31
CA PHE A 144 -23.81 -5.42 -3.26
C PHE A 144 -22.61 -6.01 -2.52
N SER A 145 -22.40 -7.32 -2.70
CA SER A 145 -21.14 -7.99 -2.36
C SER A 145 -20.42 -8.35 -3.66
N PRO A 146 -19.12 -8.06 -3.80
CA PRO A 146 -18.28 -8.68 -4.80
C PRO A 146 -18.33 -10.21 -4.68
N ALA A 147 -18.14 -10.90 -5.80
CA ALA A 147 -18.03 -12.36 -5.80
C ALA A 147 -16.78 -12.79 -5.02
N PRO A 148 -16.82 -13.90 -4.25
CA PRO A 148 -15.67 -14.36 -3.50
C PRO A 148 -14.52 -14.75 -4.43
N PHE A 149 -13.30 -14.34 -4.08
CA PHE A 149 -12.09 -14.70 -4.82
C PHE A 149 -11.90 -16.22 -4.78
N ARG A 150 -12.31 -16.91 -5.86
CA ARG A 150 -12.09 -18.35 -6.02
C ARG A 150 -10.61 -18.59 -6.27
N SER A 151 -9.88 -18.93 -5.21
CA SER A 151 -8.58 -19.58 -5.34
C SER A 151 -8.76 -20.85 -6.16
N LEU A 152 -8.18 -20.88 -7.35
CA LEU A 152 -8.04 -22.10 -8.14
C LEU A 152 -6.81 -22.84 -7.58
N SER A 153 -7.03 -24.07 -7.12
CA SER A 153 -6.01 -25.01 -6.65
C SER A 153 -5.75 -26.08 -7.70
#